data_AF-J0H2V6-F1
#
_entry.id   AF-J0H2V6-F1
#
_cell.length_a   1.000
_cell.length_b   1.000
_cell.length_c   1.000
_cell.angle_alpha   90.00
_cell.angle_beta   90.00
_cell.angle_gamma   90.00
#
_symmetry.space_group_name_H-M   'P 1'
#
loop_
_entity.id
_entity.type
_entity.pdbx_description
1 polymer ?
#
loop_
_entity_poly.entity_id
_entity_poly.type
_entity_poly.pdbx_seq_one_letter_code
_entity_poly.pdbx_strand_id
1 'polypeptide(L)'
;MKQLIGAAAGFLIGYSAAIAQEPPLHPRLTKEQFLSYSAGAAVAAMYCEKLELNADFLEGYEYATGIYPPLDPYFRSEMARLEKGAKSDLKSYCSLTKLMFYKGNKPKPLNAPLLIDKP
;
A
#
# COMPACT_ATOMS: atom_id res chain seq x y z
N MET A 1 62.65 19.82 -37.06
CA MET A 1 61.35 19.73 -37.77
C MET A 1 60.59 18.55 -37.18
N LYS A 2 59.45 18.72 -36.48
CA LYS A 2 58.07 18.84 -37.02
C LYS A 2 57.76 17.66 -38.00
N GLN A 3 56.78 16.77 -37.83
CA GLN A 3 55.55 16.75 -37.04
C GLN A 3 55.06 15.32 -36.75
N LEU A 4 54.23 15.21 -35.69
CA LEU A 4 53.27 14.15 -35.40
C LEU A 4 52.11 14.14 -36.42
N ILE A 5 51.70 12.96 -36.90
CA ILE A 5 50.33 12.61 -37.35
C ILE A 5 50.25 11.08 -37.17
N GLY A 6 49.40 10.45 -36.36
CA GLY A 6 48.03 10.78 -35.93
C GLY A 6 47.10 9.66 -36.42
N ALA A 7 47.18 8.47 -35.82
CA ALA A 7 46.23 7.38 -36.10
C ALA A 7 45.13 7.38 -35.02
N ALA A 8 43.99 7.97 -35.36
CA ALA A 8 42.82 8.04 -34.51
C ALA A 8 42.16 6.65 -34.42
N ALA A 9 42.40 5.93 -33.32
CA ALA A 9 41.57 4.82 -32.91
C ALA A 9 40.27 5.38 -32.30
N GLY A 10 39.30 5.67 -33.17
CA GLY A 10 37.94 6.04 -32.76
C GLY A 10 37.21 4.82 -32.22
N PHE A 11 37.41 4.50 -30.95
CA PHE A 11 36.51 3.59 -30.23
C PHE A 11 35.26 4.40 -29.85
N LEU A 12 34.21 4.30 -30.67
CA LEU A 12 32.89 4.83 -30.34
C LEU A 12 32.32 3.99 -29.19
N ILE A 13 32.68 4.33 -27.96
CA ILE A 13 31.96 3.89 -26.78
C ILE A 13 30.66 4.67 -26.78
N GLY A 14 29.64 4.12 -27.45
CA GLY A 14 28.27 4.56 -27.26
C GLY A 14 27.96 4.43 -25.77
N TYR A 15 27.90 5.56 -25.08
CA TYR A 15 27.33 5.62 -23.73
C TYR A 15 25.85 5.28 -23.87
N SER A 16 25.52 4.00 -23.73
CA SER A 16 24.18 3.61 -23.32
C SER A 16 23.97 4.23 -21.95
N ALA A 17 23.37 5.42 -21.92
CA ALA A 17 22.69 5.91 -20.73
C ALA A 17 21.52 4.97 -20.49
N ALA A 18 21.80 3.80 -19.91
CA ALA A 18 20.80 3.02 -19.22
C ALA A 18 20.30 3.94 -18.11
N ILE A 19 19.15 4.56 -18.33
CA ILE A 19 18.45 5.28 -17.29
C ILE A 19 18.11 4.19 -16.27
N ALA A 20 18.93 4.08 -15.23
CA ALA A 20 18.60 3.30 -14.07
C ALA A 20 17.35 3.97 -13.49
N GLN A 21 16.18 3.48 -13.87
CA GLN A 21 14.94 3.84 -13.21
C GLN A 21 15.14 3.42 -11.76
N GLU A 22 15.28 4.39 -10.86
CA GLU A 22 15.27 4.11 -9.43
C GLU A 22 14.03 3.23 -9.17
N PRO A 23 14.22 2.03 -8.59
CA PRO A 23 13.08 1.21 -8.24
C PRO A 23 12.14 2.09 -7.42
N PRO A 24 10.83 2.08 -7.70
CA PRO A 24 9.89 2.89 -6.95
C PRO A 24 10.11 2.61 -5.45
N LEU A 25 10.36 3.68 -4.70
CA LEU A 25 10.78 3.64 -3.29
C LEU A 25 9.86 2.76 -2.43
N HIS A 26 8.59 2.63 -2.86
CA HIS A 26 7.60 1.76 -2.29
C HIS A 26 6.85 0.98 -3.38
N PRO A 27 6.53 -0.31 -3.14
CA PRO A 27 5.68 -1.06 -4.04
C PRO A 27 4.33 -0.36 -4.19
N ARG A 28 3.94 -0.08 -5.44
CA ARG A 28 2.61 0.48 -5.75
C ARG A 28 1.59 -0.65 -5.74
N LEU A 29 0.60 -0.55 -4.87
CA LEU A 29 -0.55 -1.46 -4.88
C LEU A 29 -1.44 -1.15 -6.07
N THR A 30 -2.06 -2.17 -6.66
CA THR A 30 -3.20 -1.93 -7.55
C THR A 30 -4.38 -1.38 -6.75
N LYS A 31 -5.37 -0.79 -7.44
CA LYS A 31 -6.60 -0.32 -6.80
C LYS A 31 -7.27 -1.45 -6.00
N GLU A 32 -7.37 -2.64 -6.57
CA GLU A 32 -8.00 -3.81 -5.96
C GLU A 32 -7.24 -4.26 -4.71
N GLN A 33 -5.91 -4.31 -4.78
CA GLN A 33 -5.08 -4.62 -3.61
C GLN A 33 -5.28 -3.58 -2.52
N PHE A 34 -5.26 -2.30 -2.86
CA PHE A 34 -5.53 -1.22 -1.90
C PHE A 34 -6.90 -1.39 -1.23
N LEU A 35 -7.95 -1.60 -2.02
CA LEU A 35 -9.33 -1.72 -1.52
C LEU A 35 -9.53 -2.99 -0.69
N SER A 36 -8.90 -4.11 -1.07
CA SER A 36 -8.95 -5.35 -0.29
C SER A 36 -8.25 -5.20 1.07
N TYR A 37 -7.07 -4.56 1.10
CA TYR A 37 -6.36 -4.25 2.36
C TYR A 37 -7.19 -3.31 3.26
N SER A 38 -7.80 -2.29 2.66
CA SER A 38 -8.65 -1.33 3.37
C SER A 38 -9.90 -2.00 3.96
N ALA A 39 -10.56 -2.86 3.19
CA ALA A 39 -11.71 -3.63 3.66
C ALA A 39 -11.32 -4.58 4.80
N GLY A 40 -10.15 -5.22 4.71
CA GLY A 40 -9.58 -6.06 5.78
C GLY A 40 -9.44 -5.32 7.09
N ALA A 41 -8.82 -4.14 7.07
CA ALA A 41 -8.67 -3.33 8.26
C ALA A 41 -10.01 -2.77 8.78
N ALA A 42 -10.93 -2.39 7.89
CA ALA A 42 -12.26 -1.92 8.28
C ALA A 42 -13.09 -3.00 8.99
N VAL A 43 -13.14 -4.23 8.46
CA VAL A 43 -13.80 -5.36 9.14
C VAL A 43 -13.11 -5.66 10.47
N ALA A 44 -11.79 -5.63 10.54
CA ALA A 44 -11.08 -5.81 11.80
C ALA A 44 -11.46 -4.76 12.85
N ALA A 45 -11.57 -3.49 12.48
CA ALA A 45 -12.02 -2.43 13.38
C ALA A 45 -13.48 -2.59 13.84
N MET A 46 -14.33 -3.23 13.03
CA MET A 46 -15.73 -3.50 13.38
C MET A 46 -15.90 -4.68 14.35
N TYR A 47 -15.12 -5.75 14.17
CA TYR A 47 -15.35 -7.02 14.85
C TYR A 47 -14.30 -7.37 15.91
N CYS A 48 -13.08 -6.82 15.84
CA CYS A 48 -12.02 -7.13 16.79
C CYS A 48 -11.99 -6.11 17.94
N GLU A 49 -12.08 -6.62 19.17
CA GLU A 49 -12.06 -5.78 20.36
C GLU A 49 -10.77 -4.96 20.47
N LYS A 50 -10.93 -3.72 20.98
CA LYS A 50 -9.86 -2.76 21.28
C LYS A 50 -9.09 -2.24 20.07
N LEU A 51 -9.56 -2.50 18.85
CA LEU A 51 -8.95 -1.99 17.63
C LEU A 51 -9.86 -0.95 16.97
N GLU A 52 -9.24 0.09 16.42
CA GLU A 52 -9.90 1.04 15.53
C GLU A 52 -9.06 1.27 14.26
N LEU A 53 -9.72 1.66 13.17
CA LEU A 53 -9.06 1.95 11.91
C LEU A 53 -8.56 3.40 11.92
N ASN A 54 -7.31 3.64 11.49
CA ASN A 54 -6.89 5.00 11.18
C ASN A 54 -7.67 5.54 9.96
N ALA A 55 -8.56 6.50 10.20
CA ALA A 55 -9.45 7.09 9.21
C ALA A 55 -8.70 7.89 8.12
N ASP A 56 -7.53 8.48 8.43
CA ASP A 56 -6.73 9.28 7.50
C ASP A 56 -6.42 8.54 6.19
N PHE A 57 -6.34 7.21 6.26
CA PHE A 57 -6.03 6.39 5.09
C PHE A 57 -7.21 6.25 4.12
N LEU A 58 -8.44 6.10 4.65
CA LEU A 58 -9.65 6.07 3.80
C LEU A 58 -9.90 7.46 3.19
N GLU A 59 -9.66 8.52 3.96
CA GLU A 59 -9.72 9.90 3.50
C GLU A 59 -8.71 10.15 2.36
N GLY A 60 -7.50 9.61 2.48
CA GLY A 60 -6.50 9.69 1.41
C GLY A 60 -6.94 9.05 0.09
N TYR A 61 -7.69 7.94 0.14
CA TYR A 61 -8.27 7.33 -1.06
C TYR A 61 -9.36 8.18 -1.69
N GLU A 62 -10.29 8.68 -0.87
CA GLU A 62 -11.36 9.54 -1.33
C GLU A 62 -10.80 10.83 -1.94
N TYR A 63 -9.80 11.44 -1.31
CA TYR A 63 -9.10 12.59 -1.85
C TYR A 63 -8.45 12.32 -3.21
N ALA A 64 -7.78 11.17 -3.36
CA ALA A 64 -7.08 10.83 -4.60
C ALA A 64 -8.00 10.42 -5.75
N THR A 65 -9.17 9.86 -5.46
CA THR A 65 -10.06 9.24 -6.46
C THR A 65 -11.40 9.92 -6.63
N GLY A 66 -11.81 10.75 -5.68
CA GLY A 66 -13.16 11.32 -5.57
C GLY A 66 -14.23 10.31 -5.16
N ILE A 67 -13.85 9.10 -4.71
CA ILE A 67 -14.77 8.00 -4.39
C ILE A 67 -14.59 7.63 -2.92
N TYR A 68 -15.65 7.78 -2.12
CA TYR A 68 -15.69 7.24 -0.77
C TYR A 68 -15.60 5.69 -0.83
N PRO A 69 -14.63 5.03 -0.18
CA PRO A 69 -14.37 3.59 -0.39
C PRO A 69 -15.59 2.67 -0.23
N PRO A 70 -16.50 2.87 0.76
CA PRO A 70 -17.74 2.10 0.86
C PRO A 70 -18.70 2.19 -0.34
N LEU A 71 -18.54 3.18 -1.23
CA LEU A 71 -19.30 3.26 -2.48
C LEU A 71 -18.67 2.44 -3.61
N ASP A 72 -17.42 2.04 -3.49
CA ASP A 72 -16.75 1.21 -4.50
C ASP A 72 -17.29 -0.24 -4.47
N PRO A 73 -17.78 -0.79 -5.60
CA PRO A 73 -18.32 -2.15 -5.65
C PRO A 73 -17.32 -3.23 -5.21
N TYR A 74 -16.04 -3.08 -5.54
CA TYR A 74 -15.00 -4.05 -5.18
C TYR A 74 -14.75 -4.04 -3.67
N PHE A 75 -14.66 -2.85 -3.08
CA PHE A 75 -14.54 -2.70 -1.63
C PHE A 75 -15.70 -3.37 -0.89
N ARG A 76 -16.94 -3.13 -1.31
CA ARG A 76 -18.13 -3.75 -0.70
C ARG A 76 -18.13 -5.27 -0.82
N SER A 77 -17.71 -5.80 -1.97
CA SER A 77 -17.57 -7.24 -2.16
C SER A 77 -16.53 -7.84 -1.20
N GLU A 78 -15.39 -7.18 -1.04
CA GLU A 78 -14.35 -7.62 -0.12
C GLU A 78 -14.80 -7.54 1.34
N MET A 79 -15.46 -6.45 1.74
CA MET A 79 -16.08 -6.33 3.07
C MET A 79 -17.01 -7.51 3.36
N ALA A 80 -17.95 -7.82 2.46
CA ALA A 80 -18.89 -8.92 2.66
C ALA A 80 -18.19 -10.29 2.78
N ARG A 81 -17.17 -10.53 1.95
CA ARG A 81 -16.36 -11.76 2.00
C ARG A 81 -15.60 -11.87 3.33
N LEU A 82 -14.96 -10.79 3.77
CA LEU A 82 -14.18 -10.72 4.99
C LEU A 82 -15.04 -10.80 6.24
N GLU A 83 -16.20 -10.14 6.26
CA GLU A 83 -17.18 -10.26 7.34
C GLU A 83 -17.68 -11.68 7.52
N LYS A 84 -17.95 -12.40 6.43
CA LYS A 84 -18.31 -13.82 6.49
C LYS A 84 -17.19 -14.64 7.14
N GLY A 85 -15.94 -14.36 6.79
CA GLY A 85 -14.76 -14.95 7.41
C GLY A 85 -14.68 -14.66 8.92
N ALA A 86 -14.78 -13.38 9.30
CA ALA A 86 -14.74 -12.94 10.69
C ALA A 86 -15.86 -13.56 11.54
N LYS A 87 -17.09 -13.68 10.99
CA LYS A 87 -18.22 -14.32 11.67
C LYS A 87 -18.03 -15.84 11.83
N SER A 88 -17.31 -16.48 10.92
CA SER A 88 -17.06 -17.93 10.96
C SER A 88 -15.97 -18.32 11.97
N ASP A 89 -14.90 -17.55 12.08
CA ASP A 89 -13.83 -17.73 13.06
C ASP A 89 -13.23 -16.38 13.47
N LEU A 90 -13.87 -15.74 14.44
CA LEU A 90 -13.51 -14.41 14.90
C LEU A 90 -12.11 -14.38 15.51
N LYS A 91 -11.74 -15.42 16.26
CA LYS A 91 -10.45 -15.46 16.97
C LYS A 91 -9.29 -15.52 15.98
N SER A 92 -9.36 -16.41 14.99
CA SER A 92 -8.31 -16.52 13.98
C SER A 92 -8.25 -15.28 13.10
N TYR A 93 -9.41 -14.74 12.71
CA TYR A 93 -9.48 -13.49 11.96
C TYR A 93 -8.83 -12.32 12.70
N CYS A 94 -9.17 -12.12 13.98
CA CYS A 94 -8.59 -11.04 14.78
C CYS A 94 -7.09 -11.24 15.08
N SER A 95 -6.63 -12.49 15.21
CA SER A 95 -5.21 -12.78 15.35
C SER A 95 -4.43 -12.43 14.07
N LEU A 96 -4.94 -12.80 12.90
CA LEU A 96 -4.31 -12.51 11.61
C LEU A 96 -4.29 -11.00 11.32
N THR A 97 -5.41 -10.31 11.52
CA THR A 97 -5.52 -8.87 11.24
C THR A 97 -4.63 -8.05 12.15
N LYS A 98 -4.41 -8.46 13.41
CA LYS A 98 -3.40 -7.85 14.28
C LYS A 98 -1.99 -7.99 13.71
N LEU A 99 -1.61 -9.15 13.17
CA LEU A 99 -0.29 -9.33 12.56
C LEU A 99 -0.11 -8.46 11.30
N MET A 100 -1.18 -8.27 10.52
CA MET A 100 -1.11 -7.55 9.25
C MET A 100 -1.21 -6.04 9.40
N PHE A 101 -2.10 -5.56 10.28
CA PHE A 101 -2.54 -4.16 10.27
C PHE A 101 -2.20 -3.41 11.57
N TYR A 102 -1.95 -4.09 12.69
CA TYR A 102 -1.75 -3.39 13.96
C TYR A 102 -0.39 -2.69 14.03
N LYS A 103 -0.39 -1.39 14.32
CA LYS A 103 0.84 -0.62 14.60
C LYS A 103 0.82 0.12 15.94
N GLY A 104 -0.25 0.01 16.72
CA GLY A 104 -0.44 0.73 17.98
C GLY A 104 -0.46 2.24 17.79
N ASN A 105 -0.18 2.99 18.85
CA ASN A 105 -0.25 4.46 18.84
C ASN A 105 0.97 5.10 18.17
N LYS A 106 0.95 5.21 16.83
CA LYS A 106 1.96 5.96 16.08
C LYS A 106 1.49 7.37 15.77
N PRO A 107 2.26 8.42 16.11
CA PRO A 107 1.83 9.82 16.02
C PRO A 107 1.95 10.43 14.61
N LYS A 108 2.08 9.63 13.55
CA LYS A 108 2.30 10.13 12.18
C LYS A 108 1.18 9.67 11.26
N PRO A 109 0.75 10.49 10.28
CA PRO A 109 -0.19 10.06 9.26
C PRO A 109 0.35 8.79 8.58
N LEU A 110 -0.50 7.77 8.51
CA LEU A 110 -0.11 6.43 8.11
C LEU A 110 -0.37 6.23 6.62
N ASN A 111 0.64 5.77 5.89
CA ASN A 111 0.54 5.44 4.45
C ASN A 111 -0.15 4.09 4.18
N ALA A 112 -0.89 3.52 5.14
CA ALA A 112 -1.50 2.19 5.07
C ALA A 112 -2.76 2.13 5.98
N PRO A 113 -3.71 1.19 5.71
CA PRO A 113 -4.91 1.03 6.52
C PRO A 113 -4.55 0.25 7.79
N LEU A 114 -4.02 0.96 8.79
CA LEU A 114 -3.49 0.35 10.00
C LEU A 114 -4.49 0.46 11.16
N LEU A 115 -4.44 -0.55 12.02
CA LEU A 115 -5.21 -0.63 13.25
C LEU A 115 -4.41 0.01 14.39
N ILE A 116 -5.09 0.83 15.17
CA ILE A 116 -4.60 1.46 16.39
C ILE A 116 -5.45 1.02 17.58
N ASP A 117 -4.99 1.31 18.79
CA ASP A 117 -5.77 1.01 19.99
C ASP A 117 -6.99 1.94 20.04
N LYS A 118 -8.15 1.35 20.30
CA LYS A 118 -9.36 2.13 20.59
C LYS A 118 -9.15 2.93 21.90
N PRO A 119 -9.56 4.21 21.97
CA PRO A 119 -9.42 5.04 23.17
C PRO A 119 -10.14 4.46 24.40
#